data_AF-A0A838DPQ4-F1
#
_entry.id   AF-A0A838DPQ4-F1
#
_cell.length_a   1.000
_cell.length_b   1.000
_cell.length_c   1.000
_cell.angle_alpha   90.00
_cell.angle_beta   90.00
_cell.angle_gamma   90.00
#
_symmetry.space_group_name_H-M   'P 1'
#
loop_
_entity.id
_entity.type
_entity.pdbx_description
1 polymer ?
#
loop_
_entity_poly.entity_id
_entity_poly.type
_entity_poly.pdbx_seq_one_letter_code
_entity_poly.pdbx_strand_id
1 'polypeptide(L)'
;YNLDPASYTLQSINHHLYYVAPLTYNNIFANLASSTTPGFVVVDAEDPQAQPQLRVAPAQADASLAYLPGALLNQDLLRHVYLSGYTSGRLVDPTLELNDSFHPYWTISLMQPTRGYTGDRLADVLIVDAHTGDISEYLPQKVPAWVDRVMPSATVSQYLQWWGQYHAAPWFNPSGAGQQTPAGTPQLLYNNVDQPVWLVPMTSSSSNDNSSTGVFLFDTHKNQATFYPLSGLGIGTNVESTIKSTRANIRGYDVDSIQLYQIYNTPTWVATFVQSTGSGSIFQAVGIVDAKNLNGSNVQYETTLPAALQDYQQWLTQQANNGNTPTGGTTKTVTGKVLRISPVQQGTNTIYYIQVEGQNTIFTANLSLSPKLPLVQPGDMIKGDYLDTGGTVLNFTNFDDLSIRLGGGGTPVPGTTPTPAITPAVSPTATPKPR
;
A
#
# COMPACT_ATOMS: atom_id res chain seq x y z
N TYR A 1 -19.95 -14.54 26.34
CA TYR A 1 -18.74 -14.70 25.53
C TYR A 1 -18.22 -13.33 25.19
N ASN A 2 -16.90 -13.20 25.15
CA ASN A 2 -16.23 -11.93 24.97
C ASN A 2 -15.59 -11.92 23.60
N LEU A 3 -15.45 -10.73 23.05
CA LEU A 3 -14.73 -10.47 21.82
C LEU A 3 -13.60 -9.52 22.18
N ASP A 4 -12.38 -9.92 21.86
CA ASP A 4 -11.21 -9.06 22.03
C ASP A 4 -10.86 -8.44 20.66
N PRO A 5 -10.99 -7.12 20.47
CA PRO A 5 -10.58 -6.47 19.24
C PRO A 5 -9.11 -6.74 18.84
N ALA A 6 -8.23 -7.01 19.81
CA ALA A 6 -6.84 -7.35 19.54
C ALA A 6 -6.64 -8.78 19.01
N SER A 7 -7.68 -9.63 19.07
CA SER A 7 -7.64 -11.02 18.59
C SER A 7 -8.02 -11.18 17.12
N TYR A 8 -8.41 -10.10 16.43
CA TYR A 8 -8.72 -10.14 15.01
C TYR A 8 -7.47 -10.40 14.20
N THR A 9 -7.57 -11.37 13.29
CA THR A 9 -6.50 -11.70 12.37
C THR A 9 -6.97 -11.57 10.93
N LEU A 10 -6.20 -10.84 10.13
CA LEU A 10 -6.43 -10.69 8.70
C LEU A 10 -6.03 -11.98 7.98
N GLN A 11 -6.94 -12.49 7.14
CA GLN A 11 -6.83 -13.75 6.40
C GLN A 11 -7.42 -13.61 4.99
N SER A 12 -6.91 -14.36 4.03
CA SER A 12 -7.56 -14.55 2.72
C SER A 12 -8.42 -15.82 2.73
N ILE A 13 -9.71 -15.65 2.44
CA ILE A 13 -10.67 -16.76 2.35
C ILE A 13 -11.35 -16.66 0.98
N ASN A 14 -11.11 -17.64 0.10
CA ASN A 14 -11.53 -17.60 -1.30
C ASN A 14 -11.12 -16.30 -2.05
N HIS A 15 -9.88 -15.85 -1.89
CA HIS A 15 -9.37 -14.63 -2.54
C HIS A 15 -10.08 -13.33 -2.14
N HIS A 16 -10.67 -13.31 -0.94
CA HIS A 16 -11.29 -12.13 -0.34
C HIS A 16 -10.79 -11.99 1.08
N LEU A 17 -10.37 -10.77 1.46
CA LEU A 17 -9.77 -10.55 2.76
C LEU A 17 -10.83 -10.36 3.86
N TYR A 18 -10.63 -11.07 4.98
CA TYR A 18 -11.48 -10.98 6.16
C TYR A 18 -10.64 -10.83 7.43
N TYR A 19 -11.18 -10.10 8.40
CA TYR A 19 -10.74 -10.15 9.78
C TYR A 19 -11.57 -11.17 10.55
N VAL A 20 -10.91 -12.13 11.22
CA VAL A 20 -11.57 -13.18 11.99
C VAL A 20 -11.16 -13.11 13.46
N ALA A 21 -12.11 -13.23 14.38
CA ALA A 21 -11.86 -13.29 15.82
C ALA A 21 -12.74 -14.35 16.54
N PRO A 22 -12.18 -15.12 17.48
CA PRO A 22 -12.94 -16.08 18.28
C PRO A 22 -13.87 -15.39 19.27
N LEU A 23 -15.01 -16.02 19.56
CA LEU A 23 -15.75 -15.74 20.79
C LEU A 23 -15.10 -16.51 21.94
N THR A 24 -14.57 -15.80 22.93
CA THR A 24 -13.88 -16.40 24.07
C THR A 24 -14.77 -16.44 25.33
N TYR A 25 -14.38 -17.24 26.32
CA TYR A 25 -15.11 -17.29 27.59
C TYR A 25 -14.97 -15.97 28.36
N ASN A 26 -16.07 -15.49 28.94
CA ASN A 26 -16.05 -14.24 29.75
C ASN A 26 -15.25 -14.38 31.04
N ASN A 27 -15.26 -15.59 31.61
CA ASN A 27 -14.63 -15.91 32.87
C ASN A 27 -14.56 -17.44 33.04
N ILE A 28 -13.85 -17.87 34.07
CA ILE A 28 -13.67 -19.27 34.42
C ILE A 28 -15.00 -20.01 34.65
N PHE A 29 -16.04 -19.36 35.19
CA PHE A 29 -17.33 -20.02 35.45
C PHE A 29 -18.10 -20.30 34.17
N ALA A 30 -18.03 -19.40 33.20
CA ALA A 30 -18.59 -19.62 31.86
C ALA A 30 -17.93 -20.82 31.18
N ASN A 31 -16.61 -20.98 31.35
CA ASN A 31 -15.89 -22.14 30.83
C ASN A 31 -16.21 -23.44 31.60
N LEU A 32 -16.41 -23.39 32.92
CA LEU A 32 -16.84 -24.58 33.68
C LEU A 32 -18.25 -25.03 33.30
N ALA A 33 -19.12 -24.09 32.91
CA ALA A 33 -20.50 -24.37 32.54
C ALA A 33 -20.67 -24.87 31.10
N SER A 34 -19.72 -24.58 30.21
CA SER A 34 -19.77 -24.96 28.78
C SER A 34 -18.41 -25.45 28.32
N SER A 35 -18.39 -26.61 27.65
CA SER A 35 -17.17 -27.18 27.09
C SER A 35 -16.74 -26.57 25.75
N THR A 36 -17.58 -25.71 25.16
CA THR A 36 -17.28 -25.02 23.91
C THR A 36 -17.72 -23.56 23.95
N THR A 37 -17.08 -22.70 23.17
CA THR A 37 -17.62 -21.37 22.83
C THR A 37 -18.48 -21.44 21.57
N PRO A 38 -19.39 -20.46 21.33
CA PRO A 38 -20.39 -20.58 20.28
C PRO A 38 -19.84 -20.49 18.86
N GLY A 39 -18.68 -19.84 18.69
CA GLY A 39 -17.99 -19.71 17.41
C GLY A 39 -17.16 -18.43 17.31
N PHE A 40 -17.30 -17.69 16.20
CA PHE A 40 -16.40 -16.60 15.84
C PHE A 40 -17.12 -15.51 15.02
N VAL A 41 -16.47 -14.36 14.89
CA VAL A 41 -16.93 -13.23 14.07
C VAL A 41 -16.03 -13.11 12.84
N VAL A 42 -16.64 -12.88 11.68
CA VAL A 42 -15.97 -12.58 10.41
C VAL A 42 -16.38 -11.18 9.97
N VAL A 43 -15.41 -10.33 9.71
CA VAL A 43 -15.61 -8.94 9.25
C VAL A 43 -14.91 -8.78 7.91
N ASP A 44 -15.59 -8.18 6.94
CA ASP A 44 -15.01 -7.88 5.64
C ASP A 44 -13.85 -6.88 5.80
N ALA A 45 -12.68 -7.20 5.24
CA ALA A 45 -11.52 -6.32 5.29
C ALA A 45 -11.40 -5.41 4.06
N GLU A 46 -12.22 -5.63 3.03
CA GLU A 46 -12.19 -4.91 1.76
C GLU A 46 -13.36 -3.91 1.62
N ASP A 47 -14.51 -4.22 2.23
CA ASP A 47 -15.69 -3.35 2.26
C ASP A 47 -16.03 -2.89 3.70
N PRO A 48 -15.73 -1.62 4.06
CA PRO A 48 -16.03 -1.09 5.39
C PRO A 48 -17.53 -0.89 5.65
N GLN A 49 -18.40 -1.03 4.64
CA GLN A 49 -19.86 -0.97 4.79
C GLN A 49 -20.50 -2.36 4.94
N ALA A 50 -19.74 -3.43 4.72
CA ALA A 50 -20.25 -4.78 4.89
C ALA A 50 -20.57 -5.06 6.36
N GLN A 51 -21.69 -5.76 6.58
CA GLN A 51 -22.12 -6.13 7.93
C GLN A 51 -21.27 -7.28 8.47
N PRO A 52 -20.74 -7.18 9.71
CA PRO A 52 -20.08 -8.28 10.39
C PRO A 52 -20.94 -9.55 10.43
N GLN A 53 -20.34 -10.69 10.12
CA GLN A 53 -21.01 -11.99 10.15
C GLN A 53 -20.66 -12.72 11.45
N LEU A 54 -21.70 -13.06 12.22
CA LEU A 54 -21.57 -13.92 13.39
C LEU A 54 -21.78 -15.38 12.99
N ARG A 55 -20.75 -16.21 13.11
CA ARG A 55 -20.76 -17.64 12.73
C ARG A 55 -20.82 -18.47 14.01
N VAL A 56 -21.98 -19.04 14.31
CA VAL A 56 -22.22 -19.74 15.59
C VAL A 56 -23.01 -21.03 15.43
N ALA A 57 -22.75 -21.98 16.32
CA ALA A 57 -23.63 -23.12 16.53
C ALA A 57 -24.97 -22.69 17.17
N PRO A 58 -26.12 -23.28 16.79
CA PRO A 58 -26.28 -24.43 15.89
C PRO A 58 -26.52 -24.06 14.42
N ALA A 59 -26.54 -22.77 14.07
CA ALA A 59 -26.80 -22.33 12.69
C ALA A 59 -25.73 -22.84 11.71
N GLN A 60 -24.49 -22.97 12.20
CA GLN A 60 -23.40 -23.68 11.55
C GLN A 60 -22.86 -24.71 12.57
N ALA A 61 -23.07 -26.00 12.28
CA ALA A 61 -22.89 -27.07 13.26
C ALA A 61 -21.45 -27.19 13.78
N ASP A 62 -20.47 -26.85 12.94
CA ASP A 62 -19.04 -26.95 13.17
C ASP A 62 -18.38 -25.61 13.51
N ALA A 63 -19.17 -24.57 13.79
CA ALA A 63 -18.64 -23.25 14.13
C ALA A 63 -18.13 -23.13 15.57
N SER A 64 -18.57 -24.00 16.50
CA SER A 64 -18.19 -23.89 17.91
C SER A 64 -16.72 -24.24 18.14
N LEU A 65 -16.10 -23.59 19.13
CA LEU A 65 -14.68 -23.80 19.46
C LEU A 65 -14.59 -24.59 20.78
N ALA A 66 -14.11 -25.82 20.73
CA ALA A 66 -13.86 -26.65 21.91
C ALA A 66 -12.49 -26.41 22.53
N TYR A 67 -11.52 -26.06 21.70
CA TYR A 67 -10.15 -25.76 22.10
C TYR A 67 -9.81 -24.33 21.73
N LEU A 68 -9.27 -23.56 22.69
CA LEU A 68 -8.82 -22.19 22.46
C LEU A 68 -7.77 -21.78 23.50
N PRO A 69 -6.90 -20.82 23.19
CA PRO A 69 -5.92 -20.30 24.15
C PRO A 69 -6.60 -19.77 25.42
N GLY A 70 -6.11 -20.19 26.59
CA GLY A 70 -6.57 -19.70 27.88
C GLY A 70 -7.85 -20.35 28.43
N ALA A 71 -8.40 -21.36 27.74
CA ALA A 71 -9.46 -22.19 28.30
C ALA A 71 -8.94 -23.08 29.46
N LEU A 72 -9.86 -23.69 30.20
CA LEU A 72 -9.55 -24.47 31.40
C LEU A 72 -9.11 -25.90 31.05
N LEU A 73 -8.11 -26.37 31.79
CA LEU A 73 -7.64 -27.76 31.75
C LEU A 73 -7.33 -28.18 30.30
N ASN A 74 -7.85 -29.32 29.85
CA ASN A 74 -7.55 -29.89 28.55
C ASN A 74 -8.25 -29.15 27.39
N GLN A 75 -9.08 -28.13 27.65
CA GLN A 75 -9.59 -27.25 26.60
C GLN A 75 -8.60 -26.15 26.24
N ASP A 76 -7.59 -25.88 27.08
CA ASP A 76 -6.49 -25.01 26.69
C ASP A 76 -5.79 -25.60 25.47
N LEU A 77 -5.76 -24.83 24.38
CA LEU A 77 -5.24 -25.26 23.09
C LEU A 77 -3.81 -25.80 23.19
N LEU A 78 -2.91 -25.04 23.82
CA LEU A 78 -1.50 -25.41 23.88
C LEU A 78 -1.28 -26.63 24.78
N ARG A 79 -2.04 -26.74 25.87
CA ARG A 79 -2.04 -27.95 26.71
C ARG A 79 -2.54 -29.17 25.95
N HIS A 80 -3.63 -29.05 25.19
CA HIS A 80 -4.17 -30.15 24.38
C HIS A 80 -3.13 -30.66 23.38
N VAL A 81 -2.49 -29.74 22.66
CA VAL A 81 -1.42 -30.07 21.70
C VAL A 81 -0.23 -30.72 22.40
N TYR A 82 0.21 -30.18 23.53
CA TYR A 82 1.30 -30.76 24.32
C TYR A 82 0.98 -32.19 24.79
N LEU A 83 -0.22 -32.41 25.35
CA LEU A 83 -0.66 -33.74 25.83
C LEU A 83 -0.89 -34.73 24.69
N SER A 84 -1.08 -34.25 23.46
CA SER A 84 -1.21 -35.06 22.25
C SER A 84 0.14 -35.53 21.68
N GLY A 85 1.26 -35.18 22.32
CA GLY A 85 2.60 -35.71 22.01
C GLY A 85 3.61 -34.69 21.49
N TYR A 86 3.18 -33.47 21.18
CA TYR A 86 4.04 -32.39 20.65
C TYR A 86 4.80 -31.68 21.79
N THR A 87 5.63 -32.45 22.49
CA THR A 87 6.36 -32.01 23.69
C THR A 87 7.80 -31.56 23.39
N SER A 88 8.34 -31.94 22.23
CA SER A 88 9.70 -31.63 21.80
C SER A 88 9.74 -30.36 20.95
N GLY A 89 9.75 -29.21 21.60
CA GLY A 89 9.88 -27.91 20.93
C GLY A 89 9.12 -26.81 21.65
N ARG A 90 9.06 -25.63 21.03
CA ARG A 90 8.25 -24.50 21.49
C ARG A 90 7.04 -24.36 20.57
N LEU A 91 5.86 -24.44 21.15
CA LEU A 91 4.60 -24.12 20.46
C LEU A 91 4.41 -22.61 20.53
N VAL A 92 4.36 -21.94 19.38
CA VAL A 92 4.26 -20.48 19.30
C VAL A 92 3.21 -20.03 18.30
N ASP A 93 2.76 -18.79 18.47
CA ASP A 93 1.86 -18.07 17.56
C ASP A 93 0.53 -18.80 17.24
N PRO A 94 -0.21 -19.32 18.24
CA PRO A 94 -1.51 -19.93 18.00
C PRO A 94 -2.46 -18.88 17.39
N THR A 95 -2.85 -19.09 16.14
CA THR A 95 -3.72 -18.17 15.40
C THR A 95 -4.98 -18.89 14.93
N LEU A 96 -6.15 -18.29 15.12
CA LEU A 96 -7.39 -18.84 14.57
C LEU A 96 -7.42 -18.50 13.09
N GLU A 97 -7.42 -19.50 12.23
CA GLU A 97 -7.56 -19.35 10.78
C GLU A 97 -8.74 -20.16 10.26
N LEU A 98 -9.43 -19.65 9.25
CA LEU A 98 -10.55 -20.34 8.61
C LEU A 98 -10.10 -20.91 7.27
N ASN A 99 -10.53 -22.12 6.95
CA ASN A 99 -10.40 -22.59 5.57
C ASN A 99 -11.42 -21.88 4.65
N ASP A 100 -11.33 -22.15 3.34
CA ASP A 100 -12.23 -21.61 2.32
C ASP A 100 -13.73 -21.95 2.52
N SER A 101 -14.05 -22.93 3.37
CA SER A 101 -15.43 -23.28 3.75
C SER A 101 -15.89 -22.61 5.05
N PHE A 102 -15.10 -21.68 5.60
CA PHE A 102 -15.32 -21.04 6.90
C PHE A 102 -15.33 -22.04 8.07
N HIS A 103 -14.57 -23.14 7.98
CA HIS A 103 -14.35 -24.04 9.10
C HIS A 103 -13.15 -23.57 9.94
N PRO A 104 -13.28 -23.47 11.27
CA PRO A 104 -12.26 -22.89 12.14
C PRO A 104 -11.14 -23.87 12.51
N TYR A 105 -9.89 -23.44 12.34
CA TYR A 105 -8.71 -24.14 12.78
C TYR A 105 -7.80 -23.23 13.60
N TRP A 106 -7.03 -23.81 14.50
CA TRP A 106 -5.87 -23.14 15.09
C TRP A 106 -4.61 -23.57 14.37
N THR A 107 -3.85 -22.61 13.86
CA THR A 107 -2.51 -22.82 13.29
C THR A 107 -1.48 -22.52 14.37
N ILE A 108 -0.53 -23.43 14.56
CA ILE A 108 0.49 -23.34 15.60
C ILE A 108 1.84 -23.69 14.99
N SER A 109 2.83 -22.84 15.23
CA SER A 109 4.20 -23.11 14.82
C SER A 109 4.94 -23.94 15.87
N LEU A 110 5.41 -25.12 15.48
CA LEU A 110 6.31 -25.93 16.31
C LEU A 110 7.76 -25.56 15.98
N MET A 111 8.39 -24.85 16.90
CA MET A 111 9.76 -24.37 16.76
C MET A 111 10.74 -25.32 17.46
N GLN A 112 11.84 -25.64 16.80
CA GLN A 112 12.94 -26.43 17.37
C GLN A 112 14.25 -25.64 17.41
N PRO A 113 15.05 -25.76 18.48
CA PRO A 113 16.34 -25.10 18.54
C PRO A 113 17.31 -25.71 17.52
N THR A 114 18.07 -24.88 16.82
CA THR A 114 19.11 -25.37 15.90
C THR A 114 20.42 -25.70 16.59
N ARG A 115 20.76 -25.01 17.69
CA ARG A 115 22.00 -25.23 18.44
C ARG A 115 21.73 -25.16 19.94
N GLY A 116 21.80 -26.30 20.63
CA GLY A 116 21.51 -26.36 22.07
C GLY A 116 20.08 -25.88 22.35
N TYR A 117 19.96 -24.71 22.97
CA TYR A 117 18.67 -24.08 23.31
C TYR A 117 18.41 -22.76 22.54
N THR A 118 19.20 -22.46 21.51
CA THR A 118 19.11 -21.21 20.75
C THR A 118 18.94 -21.45 19.25
N GLY A 119 18.54 -20.39 18.55
CA GLY A 119 18.41 -20.41 17.09
C GLY A 119 17.18 -21.16 16.63
N ASP A 120 16.00 -20.88 17.20
CA ASP A 120 14.79 -21.60 16.87
C ASP A 120 14.46 -21.54 15.36
N ARG A 121 14.12 -22.71 14.81
CA ARG A 121 13.63 -22.87 13.43
C ARG A 121 12.24 -23.48 13.43
N LEU A 122 11.43 -23.09 12.46
CA LEU A 122 10.14 -23.73 12.22
C LEU A 122 10.41 -25.17 11.77
N ALA A 123 10.01 -26.14 12.59
CA ALA A 123 10.10 -27.55 12.26
C ALA A 123 8.84 -27.97 11.51
N ASP A 124 7.70 -27.72 12.13
CA ASP A 124 6.39 -28.15 11.65
C ASP A 124 5.32 -27.10 11.97
N VAL A 125 4.23 -27.12 11.21
CA VAL A 125 3.01 -26.38 11.49
C VAL A 125 1.93 -27.38 11.88
N LEU A 126 1.34 -27.15 13.04
CA LEU A 126 0.23 -27.94 13.57
C LEU A 126 -1.06 -27.20 13.25
N ILE A 127 -1.98 -27.88 12.59
CA ILE A 127 -3.34 -27.41 12.31
C ILE A 127 -4.26 -28.21 13.21
N VAL A 128 -4.88 -27.54 14.18
CA VAL A 128 -5.83 -28.12 15.12
C VAL A 128 -7.23 -27.71 14.70
N ASP A 129 -8.10 -28.66 14.39
CA ASP A 129 -9.53 -28.39 14.23
C ASP A 129 -10.07 -27.79 15.53
N ALA A 130 -10.58 -26.56 15.48
CA ALA A 130 -10.97 -25.84 16.68
C ALA A 130 -12.23 -26.43 17.33
N HIS A 131 -13.05 -27.15 16.55
CA HIS A 131 -14.27 -27.81 16.99
C HIS A 131 -14.00 -29.19 17.59
N THR A 132 -13.21 -30.02 16.92
CA THR A 132 -12.97 -31.42 17.32
C THR A 132 -11.70 -31.61 18.15
N GLY A 133 -10.69 -30.76 17.95
CA GLY A 133 -9.35 -30.90 18.53
C GLY A 133 -8.43 -31.83 17.74
N ASP A 134 -8.85 -32.34 16.58
CA ASP A 134 -8.00 -33.19 15.75
C ASP A 134 -6.79 -32.41 15.24
N ILE A 135 -5.59 -32.99 15.38
CA ILE A 135 -4.33 -32.32 15.03
C ILE A 135 -3.75 -32.94 13.77
N SER A 136 -3.52 -32.10 12.76
CA SER A 136 -2.76 -32.45 11.56
C SER A 136 -1.40 -31.72 11.57
N GLU A 137 -0.33 -32.48 11.37
CA GLU A 137 1.04 -31.96 11.33
C GLU A 137 1.53 -31.83 9.88
N TYR A 138 2.14 -30.70 9.55
CA TYR A 138 2.67 -30.41 8.23
C TYR A 138 4.09 -29.85 8.31
N LEU A 139 4.95 -30.31 7.41
CA LEU A 139 6.16 -29.56 7.08
C LEU A 139 5.75 -28.19 6.48
N PRO A 140 6.51 -27.10 6.72
CA PRO A 140 6.15 -25.76 6.27
C PRO A 140 5.82 -25.65 4.76
N GLN A 141 6.55 -26.38 3.92
CA GLN A 141 6.34 -26.40 2.45
C GLN A 141 5.13 -27.23 1.99
N LYS A 142 4.43 -27.89 2.92
CA LYS A 142 3.31 -28.79 2.67
C LYS A 142 2.03 -28.33 3.37
N VAL A 143 2.08 -27.19 4.03
CA VAL A 143 0.90 -26.58 4.64
C VAL A 143 -0.13 -26.28 3.54
N PRO A 144 -1.42 -26.53 3.78
CA PRO A 144 -2.49 -26.14 2.86
C PRO A 144 -2.44 -24.65 2.49
N ALA A 145 -2.83 -24.34 1.25
CA ALA A 145 -2.71 -22.97 0.71
C ALA A 145 -3.58 -21.93 1.42
N TRP A 146 -4.68 -22.34 2.08
CA TRP A 146 -5.56 -21.45 2.83
C TRP A 146 -4.96 -20.96 4.16
N VAL A 147 -3.84 -21.55 4.61
CA VAL A 147 -3.15 -21.08 5.82
C VAL A 147 -2.23 -19.94 5.47
N ASP A 148 -2.46 -18.78 6.06
CA ASP A 148 -1.74 -17.56 5.72
C ASP A 148 -0.44 -17.39 6.53
N ARG A 149 -0.48 -17.73 7.82
CA ARG A 149 0.56 -17.37 8.80
C ARG A 149 1.47 -18.54 9.16
N VAL A 150 2.00 -19.22 8.16
CA VAL A 150 2.92 -20.36 8.35
C VAL A 150 4.17 -19.99 9.15
N MET A 151 4.82 -18.86 8.82
CA MET A 151 5.97 -18.35 9.57
C MET A 151 5.52 -17.24 10.53
N PRO A 152 5.76 -17.38 11.85
CA PRO A 152 5.38 -16.36 12.82
C PRO A 152 6.08 -15.03 12.60
N SER A 153 5.37 -13.93 12.78
CA SER A 153 5.92 -12.57 12.65
C SER A 153 7.12 -12.34 13.58
N ALA A 154 7.06 -12.82 14.82
CA ALA A 154 8.17 -12.71 15.79
C ALA A 154 9.43 -13.47 15.33
N THR A 155 9.27 -14.64 14.71
CA THR A 155 10.38 -15.41 14.15
C THR A 155 11.01 -14.66 12.98
N VAL A 156 10.19 -14.07 12.09
CA VAL A 156 10.67 -13.25 10.97
C VAL A 156 11.46 -12.04 11.48
N SER A 157 10.95 -11.32 12.48
CA SER A 157 11.69 -10.22 13.14
C SER A 157 13.04 -10.68 13.65
N GLN A 158 13.10 -11.83 14.32
CA GLN A 158 14.35 -12.36 14.86
C GLN A 158 15.36 -12.70 13.76
N TYR A 159 14.91 -13.32 12.67
CA TYR A 159 15.76 -13.67 11.53
C TYR A 159 16.31 -12.41 10.85
N LEU A 160 15.46 -11.41 10.62
CA LEU A 160 15.88 -10.15 10.01
C LEU A 160 16.76 -9.31 10.94
N GLN A 161 16.58 -9.42 12.27
CA GLN A 161 17.50 -8.83 13.23
C GLN A 161 18.90 -9.45 13.14
N TRP A 162 19.02 -10.79 13.08
CA TRP A 162 20.31 -11.45 12.89
C TRP A 162 20.93 -11.12 11.54
N TRP A 163 20.13 -11.14 10.47
CA TRP A 163 20.60 -10.73 9.15
C TRP A 163 21.14 -9.29 9.19
N GLY A 164 20.38 -8.37 9.77
CA GLY A 164 20.76 -6.96 9.89
C GLY A 164 22.05 -6.76 10.70
N GLN A 165 22.29 -7.57 11.73
CA GLN A 165 23.51 -7.47 12.55
C GLN A 165 24.77 -8.01 11.88
N TYR A 166 24.65 -9.02 11.00
CA TYR A 166 25.80 -9.82 10.56
C TYR A 166 26.01 -9.91 9.05
N HIS A 167 25.03 -9.58 8.20
CA HIS A 167 25.17 -9.77 6.74
C HIS A 167 26.25 -8.88 6.11
N ALA A 168 26.43 -7.66 6.62
CA ALA A 168 27.35 -6.65 6.09
C ALA A 168 28.24 -6.02 7.17
N ALA A 169 28.30 -6.61 8.36
CA ALA A 169 29.10 -6.13 9.47
C ALA A 169 29.98 -7.25 10.05
N PRO A 170 31.22 -6.94 10.49
CA PRO A 170 32.05 -7.92 11.18
C PRO A 170 31.42 -8.31 12.51
N TRP A 171 31.72 -9.52 12.99
CA TRP A 171 31.17 -10.08 14.24
C TRP A 171 31.41 -9.18 15.47
N PHE A 172 32.52 -8.43 15.49
CA PHE A 172 32.80 -7.39 16.46
C PHE A 172 32.73 -6.02 15.76
N ASN A 173 31.63 -5.29 15.98
CA ASN A 173 31.40 -4.00 15.37
C ASN A 173 30.85 -2.98 16.39
N PRO A 174 31.70 -2.38 17.23
CA PRO A 174 31.27 -1.38 18.21
C PRO A 174 30.74 -0.10 17.56
N SER A 175 31.04 0.15 16.29
CA SER A 175 30.57 1.33 15.56
C SER A 175 29.13 1.21 15.04
N GLY A 176 28.59 -0.02 14.94
CA GLY A 176 27.30 -0.29 14.30
C GLY A 176 27.28 -0.06 12.78
N ALA A 177 28.40 0.33 12.15
CA ALA A 177 28.44 0.59 10.71
C ALA A 177 28.08 -0.66 9.90
N GLY A 178 27.12 -0.53 8.98
CA GLY A 178 26.61 -1.66 8.19
C GLY A 178 25.60 -2.55 8.91
N GLN A 179 25.28 -2.27 10.18
CA GLN A 179 24.20 -2.96 10.89
C GLN A 179 22.85 -2.32 10.64
N GLN A 180 21.83 -3.17 10.53
CA GLN A 180 20.43 -2.79 10.35
C GLN A 180 19.55 -3.53 11.35
N THR A 181 18.35 -3.02 11.57
CA THR A 181 17.32 -3.66 12.41
C THR A 181 15.94 -3.48 11.77
N PRO A 182 14.99 -4.41 11.97
CA PRO A 182 13.59 -4.17 11.64
C PRO A 182 13.09 -2.86 12.28
N ALA A 183 12.41 -2.03 11.51
CA ALA A 183 11.87 -0.75 11.95
C ALA A 183 10.59 -0.88 12.80
N GLY A 184 9.98 -2.07 12.81
CA GLY A 184 8.75 -2.34 13.53
C GLY A 184 8.34 -3.81 13.38
N THR A 185 7.16 -4.12 13.90
CA THR A 185 6.55 -5.45 13.75
C THR A 185 6.23 -5.72 12.27
N PRO A 186 6.52 -6.94 11.76
CA PRO A 186 6.16 -7.33 10.42
C PRO A 186 4.67 -7.13 10.13
N GLN A 187 4.37 -6.55 8.98
CA GLN A 187 3.00 -6.29 8.54
C GLN A 187 2.59 -7.35 7.52
N LEU A 188 1.46 -8.02 7.74
CA LEU A 188 0.95 -9.00 6.78
C LEU A 188 0.37 -8.25 5.57
N LEU A 189 0.80 -8.63 4.38
CA LEU A 189 0.28 -8.17 3.10
C LEU A 189 -0.04 -9.35 2.21
N TYR A 190 -0.93 -9.13 1.26
CA TYR A 190 -1.26 -10.07 0.20
C TYR A 190 -0.76 -9.48 -1.11
N ASN A 191 0.07 -10.23 -1.82
CA ASN A 191 0.56 -9.78 -3.12
C ASN A 191 -0.50 -9.99 -4.22
N ASN A 192 -0.16 -9.63 -5.46
CA ASN A 192 -1.06 -9.74 -6.61
C ASN A 192 -1.49 -11.17 -7.00
N VAL A 193 -0.92 -12.20 -6.37
CA VAL A 193 -1.32 -13.60 -6.54
C VAL A 193 -1.93 -14.17 -5.26
N ASP A 194 -2.42 -13.29 -4.38
CA ASP A 194 -3.06 -13.64 -3.11
C ASP A 194 -2.17 -14.48 -2.18
N GLN A 195 -0.85 -14.19 -2.22
CA GLN A 195 0.10 -14.86 -1.36
C GLN A 195 0.41 -13.99 -0.13
N PRO A 196 0.29 -14.54 1.08
CA PRO A 196 0.66 -13.87 2.32
C PRO A 196 2.17 -13.64 2.39
N VAL A 197 2.56 -12.39 2.64
CA VAL A 197 3.95 -11.98 2.86
C VAL A 197 4.05 -11.03 4.04
N TRP A 198 5.11 -11.16 4.82
CA TRP A 198 5.46 -10.19 5.84
C TRP A 198 6.28 -9.05 5.22
N LEU A 199 5.74 -7.84 5.23
CA LEU A 199 6.47 -6.63 4.91
C LEU A 199 7.21 -6.11 6.14
N VAL A 200 8.52 -5.91 5.99
CA VAL A 200 9.41 -5.46 7.08
C VAL A 200 10.37 -4.39 6.56
N PRO A 201 10.12 -3.10 6.84
CA PRO A 201 11.11 -2.06 6.61
C PRO A 201 12.30 -2.24 7.56
N MET A 202 13.50 -2.02 7.06
CA MET A 202 14.74 -2.05 7.83
C MET A 202 15.25 -0.62 8.03
N THR A 203 15.78 -0.32 9.20
CA THR A 203 16.44 0.95 9.51
C THR A 203 17.87 0.71 9.99
N SER A 204 18.68 1.76 10.08
CA SER A 204 20.01 1.64 10.67
C SER A 204 19.91 1.21 12.14
N SER A 205 20.99 0.68 12.72
CA SER A 205 21.02 0.32 14.15
C SER A 205 20.95 1.52 15.11
N SER A 206 20.80 2.74 14.60
CA SER A 206 20.62 3.96 15.40
C SER A 206 19.17 4.10 15.85
N SER A 207 18.94 4.39 17.14
CA SER A 207 17.60 4.51 17.72
C SER A 207 16.78 5.70 17.20
N ASN A 208 17.39 6.61 16.46
CA ASN A 208 16.78 7.88 16.04
C ASN A 208 16.51 7.95 14.53
N ASP A 209 16.72 6.85 13.80
CA ASP A 209 16.60 6.83 12.34
C ASP A 209 15.18 6.50 11.89
N ASN A 210 14.53 7.48 11.25
CA ASN A 210 13.18 7.37 10.71
C ASN A 210 13.19 7.16 9.19
N SER A 211 14.33 6.73 8.64
CA SER A 211 14.54 6.46 7.22
C SER A 211 14.86 4.99 7.00
N SER A 212 14.24 4.41 5.98
CA SER A 212 14.49 3.04 5.57
C SER A 212 15.89 2.91 4.96
N THR A 213 16.54 1.79 5.25
CA THR A 213 17.73 1.27 4.56
C THR A 213 17.37 0.24 3.49
N GLY A 214 16.13 -0.27 3.54
CA GLY A 214 15.54 -1.20 2.59
C GLY A 214 14.30 -1.87 3.17
N VAL A 215 13.60 -2.64 2.36
CA VAL A 215 12.34 -3.32 2.75
C VAL A 215 12.45 -4.78 2.40
N PHE A 216 12.10 -5.66 3.33
CA PHE A 216 11.92 -7.08 3.08
C PHE A 216 10.46 -7.40 2.78
N LEU A 217 10.24 -8.23 1.78
CA LEU A 217 9.03 -9.06 1.67
C LEU A 217 9.42 -10.49 1.99
N PHE A 218 8.90 -11.03 3.09
CA PHE A 218 9.20 -12.37 3.57
C PHE A 218 8.01 -13.29 3.32
N ASP A 219 8.22 -14.34 2.53
CA ASP A 219 7.23 -15.35 2.17
C ASP A 219 6.97 -16.27 3.35
N THR A 220 5.72 -16.30 3.82
CA THR A 220 5.35 -17.05 5.02
C THR A 220 5.49 -18.57 4.81
N HIS A 221 5.28 -19.07 3.60
CA HIS A 221 5.37 -20.51 3.28
C HIS A 221 6.79 -20.95 2.95
N LYS A 222 7.55 -20.12 2.23
CA LYS A 222 8.86 -20.53 1.71
C LYS A 222 10.02 -20.35 2.68
N ASN A 223 9.83 -19.63 3.80
CA ASN A 223 10.92 -19.21 4.69
C ASN A 223 12.04 -18.50 3.90
N GLN A 224 11.63 -17.62 2.97
CA GLN A 224 12.51 -16.88 2.07
C GLN A 224 12.11 -15.41 2.09
N ALA A 225 13.09 -14.52 1.97
CA ALA A 225 12.87 -13.08 1.94
C ALA A 225 13.50 -12.46 0.70
N THR A 226 12.79 -11.50 0.09
CA THR A 226 13.34 -10.65 -0.96
C THR A 226 13.65 -9.28 -0.37
N PHE A 227 14.90 -8.85 -0.48
CA PHE A 227 15.34 -7.53 -0.03
C PHE A 227 15.25 -6.52 -1.17
N TYR A 228 14.51 -5.44 -0.94
CA TYR A 228 14.44 -4.29 -1.84
C TYR A 228 15.26 -3.15 -1.23
N PRO A 229 16.35 -2.69 -1.89
CA PRO A 229 17.21 -1.61 -1.38
C PRO A 229 16.56 -0.24 -1.57
N LEU A 230 15.37 -0.05 -1.02
CA LEU A 230 14.58 1.18 -1.04
C LEU A 230 15.02 2.08 0.11
N SER A 231 16.21 2.66 0.00
CA SER A 231 16.73 3.61 0.99
C SER A 231 16.00 4.95 0.93
N GLY A 232 15.88 5.64 2.07
CA GLY A 232 15.34 7.00 2.11
C GLY A 232 13.81 7.09 2.24
N LEU A 233 13.11 5.95 2.35
CA LEU A 233 11.68 5.96 2.64
C LEU A 233 11.46 6.35 4.09
N GLY A 234 10.56 7.29 4.37
CA GLY A 234 10.17 7.52 5.75
C GLY A 234 9.43 6.30 6.31
N ILE A 235 9.70 5.95 7.56
CA ILE A 235 9.20 4.75 8.26
C ILE A 235 8.78 5.08 9.69
N GLY A 236 8.07 4.14 10.33
CA GLY A 236 7.69 4.25 11.74
C GLY A 236 6.81 5.46 12.04
N THR A 237 7.03 6.08 13.20
CA THR A 237 6.21 7.20 13.72
C THR A 237 6.24 8.44 12.83
N ASN A 238 7.26 8.60 11.99
CA ASN A 238 7.33 9.70 11.01
C ASN A 238 6.20 9.61 9.97
N VAL A 239 5.88 8.40 9.51
CA VAL A 239 4.79 8.16 8.56
C VAL A 239 3.45 8.48 9.21
N GLU A 240 3.21 7.90 10.39
CA GLU A 240 1.96 8.12 11.14
C GLU A 240 1.73 9.60 11.45
N SER A 241 2.75 10.30 11.95
CA SER A 241 2.67 11.73 12.26
C SER A 241 2.40 12.57 11.00
N THR A 242 3.03 12.23 9.88
CA THR A 242 2.80 12.90 8.60
C THR A 242 1.36 12.74 8.15
N ILE A 243 0.85 11.50 8.15
CA ILE A 243 -0.51 11.18 7.72
C ILE A 243 -1.53 11.89 8.61
N LYS A 244 -1.36 11.82 9.94
CA LYS A 244 -2.25 12.51 10.91
C LYS A 244 -2.24 14.03 10.75
N SER A 245 -1.12 14.63 10.35
CA SER A 245 -0.96 16.08 10.22
C SER A 245 -1.65 16.70 9.00
N THR A 246 -2.32 15.91 8.15
CA THR A 246 -3.03 16.43 6.99
C THR A 246 -4.12 17.42 7.39
N ARG A 247 -4.18 18.57 6.70
CA ARG A 247 -5.19 19.61 6.96
C ARG A 247 -6.61 19.16 6.61
N ALA A 248 -6.74 18.12 5.79
CA ALA A 248 -8.04 17.52 5.46
C ALA A 248 -8.64 16.76 6.66
N ASN A 249 -7.83 16.30 7.62
CA ASN A 249 -8.27 15.62 8.83
C ASN A 249 -8.76 16.62 9.89
N ILE A 250 -9.75 17.44 9.54
CA ILE A 250 -10.29 18.52 10.39
C ILE A 250 -10.89 17.97 11.69
N ARG A 251 -11.38 16.73 11.67
CA ARG A 251 -12.00 16.06 12.82
C ARG A 251 -10.98 15.38 13.74
N GLY A 252 -9.70 15.37 13.39
CA GLY A 252 -8.65 14.78 14.20
C GLY A 252 -8.82 13.27 14.39
N TYR A 253 -9.23 12.55 13.34
CA TYR A 253 -9.30 11.10 13.36
C TYR A 253 -7.91 10.48 13.51
N ASP A 254 -7.86 9.38 14.24
CA ASP A 254 -6.65 8.59 14.40
C ASP A 254 -6.41 7.70 13.18
N VAL A 255 -5.24 7.08 13.12
CA VAL A 255 -4.85 6.14 12.06
C VAL A 255 -4.65 4.78 12.71
N ASP A 256 -5.24 3.74 12.11
CA ASP A 256 -5.23 2.36 12.66
C ASP A 256 -4.27 1.45 11.90
N SER A 257 -4.41 1.38 10.57
CA SER A 257 -3.52 0.63 9.69
C SER A 257 -2.71 1.58 8.81
N ILE A 258 -1.42 1.27 8.61
CA ILE A 258 -0.53 1.94 7.66
C ILE A 258 0.28 0.86 6.95
N GLN A 259 0.18 0.78 5.63
CA GLN A 259 0.82 -0.26 4.83
C GLN A 259 1.52 0.34 3.62
N LEU A 260 2.69 -0.22 3.26
CA LEU A 260 3.48 0.21 2.12
C LEU A 260 3.09 -0.60 0.88
N TYR A 261 2.75 0.11 -0.18
CA TYR A 261 2.46 -0.46 -1.49
C TYR A 261 3.33 0.19 -2.57
N GLN A 262 3.42 -0.46 -3.72
CA GLN A 262 3.90 0.18 -4.94
C GLN A 262 2.69 0.61 -5.77
N ILE A 263 2.35 1.89 -5.75
CA ILE A 263 1.20 2.45 -6.49
C ILE A 263 1.75 3.37 -7.57
N TYR A 264 1.37 3.13 -8.83
CA TYR A 264 1.90 3.86 -9.99
C TYR A 264 3.45 3.88 -10.05
N ASN A 265 4.07 2.76 -9.70
CA ASN A 265 5.53 2.60 -9.60
C ASN A 265 6.22 3.54 -8.59
N THR A 266 5.44 4.07 -7.64
CA THR A 266 5.93 4.88 -6.53
C THR A 266 5.72 4.11 -5.23
N PRO A 267 6.71 4.06 -4.32
CA PRO A 267 6.50 3.57 -2.97
C PRO A 267 5.54 4.49 -2.22
N THR A 268 4.42 3.95 -1.76
CA THR A 268 3.27 4.73 -1.27
C THR A 268 2.75 4.13 0.03
N TRP A 269 2.61 4.96 1.05
CA TRP A 269 1.91 4.59 2.27
C TRP A 269 0.42 4.78 2.09
N VAL A 270 -0.34 3.73 2.36
CA VAL A 270 -1.80 3.74 2.43
C VAL A 270 -2.19 3.54 3.90
N ALA A 271 -3.06 4.39 4.39
CA ALA A 271 -3.48 4.38 5.78
C ALA A 271 -5.00 4.43 5.92
N THR A 272 -5.52 3.79 6.97
CA THR A 272 -6.93 3.85 7.34
C THR A 272 -7.13 4.82 8.51
N PHE A 273 -7.93 5.86 8.28
CA PHE A 273 -8.38 6.74 9.34
C PHE A 273 -9.58 6.15 10.06
N VAL A 274 -9.56 6.23 11.38
CA VAL A 274 -10.61 5.70 12.23
C VAL A 274 -11.04 6.71 13.28
N GLN A 275 -12.31 6.58 13.69
CA GLN A 275 -12.82 7.22 14.88
C GLN A 275 -12.88 6.18 15.99
N SER A 276 -12.15 6.42 17.09
CA SER A 276 -12.25 5.58 18.28
C SER A 276 -13.60 5.79 18.96
N THR A 277 -14.26 4.68 19.31
CA THR A 277 -15.52 4.65 20.06
C THR A 277 -15.40 3.66 21.22
N GLY A 278 -16.37 3.68 22.15
CA GLY A 278 -16.40 2.73 23.26
C GLY A 278 -16.52 1.25 22.83
N SER A 279 -16.87 0.99 21.57
CA SER A 279 -17.03 -0.36 21.01
C SER A 279 -15.97 -0.71 19.96
N GLY A 280 -14.94 0.14 19.78
CA GLY A 280 -13.85 -0.07 18.83
C GLY A 280 -13.66 1.10 17.86
N SER A 281 -12.83 0.87 16.84
CA SER A 281 -12.47 1.83 15.80
C SER A 281 -13.43 1.74 14.62
N ILE A 282 -14.01 2.88 14.19
CA ILE A 282 -14.91 2.95 13.03
C ILE A 282 -14.17 3.61 11.88
N PHE A 283 -14.12 2.96 10.72
CA PHE A 283 -13.55 3.51 9.49
C PHE A 283 -14.15 4.89 9.14
N GLN A 284 -13.29 5.83 8.73
CA GLN A 284 -13.70 7.19 8.34
C GLN A 284 -13.20 7.57 6.95
N ALA A 285 -11.95 7.23 6.63
CA ALA A 285 -11.31 7.65 5.39
C ALA A 285 -10.05 6.83 5.09
N VAL A 286 -9.54 6.99 3.88
CA VAL A 286 -8.25 6.49 3.40
C VAL A 286 -7.29 7.65 3.24
N GLY A 287 -6.07 7.49 3.74
CA GLY A 287 -4.93 8.37 3.52
C GLY A 287 -3.93 7.74 2.55
N ILE A 288 -3.47 8.48 1.54
CA ILE A 288 -2.43 8.03 0.62
C ILE A 288 -1.32 9.08 0.51
N VAL A 289 -0.07 8.68 0.70
CA VAL A 289 1.09 9.59 0.61
C VAL A 289 2.32 8.88 0.03
N ASP A 290 3.10 9.59 -0.79
CA ASP A 290 4.40 9.11 -1.28
C ASP A 290 5.39 8.93 -0.12
N ALA A 291 5.96 7.73 -0.02
CA ALA A 291 6.87 7.35 1.06
C ALA A 291 8.21 8.11 1.04
N LYS A 292 8.57 8.76 -0.07
CA LYS A 292 9.77 9.62 -0.17
C LYS A 292 9.47 11.09 0.14
N ASN A 293 8.21 11.51 0.00
CA ASN A 293 7.80 12.91 0.11
C ASN A 293 6.78 13.10 1.23
N LEU A 294 7.17 12.69 2.44
CA LEU A 294 6.34 12.78 3.63
C LEU A 294 6.14 14.24 4.08
N ASN A 295 4.97 14.78 3.76
CA ASN A 295 4.46 16.03 4.28
C ASN A 295 2.94 15.93 4.42
N GLY A 296 2.37 16.45 5.51
CA GLY A 296 0.92 16.44 5.72
C GLY A 296 0.12 17.10 4.58
N SER A 297 0.70 18.07 3.87
CA SER A 297 0.07 18.68 2.68
C SER A 297 0.00 17.77 1.46
N ASN A 298 0.78 16.68 1.45
CA ASN A 298 0.87 15.73 0.33
C ASN A 298 -0.04 14.51 0.53
N VAL A 299 -0.66 14.39 1.70
CA VAL A 299 -1.55 13.28 2.03
C VAL A 299 -2.88 13.49 1.33
N GLN A 300 -3.23 12.59 0.43
CA GLN A 300 -4.55 12.52 -0.18
C GLN A 300 -5.48 11.84 0.82
N TYR A 301 -6.55 12.52 1.19
CA TYR A 301 -7.46 12.09 2.24
C TYR A 301 -8.86 12.05 1.65
N GLU A 302 -9.43 10.85 1.54
CA GLU A 302 -10.74 10.67 0.94
C GLU A 302 -11.55 9.59 1.66
N THR A 303 -12.88 9.68 1.60
CA THR A 303 -13.77 8.71 2.27
C THR A 303 -13.78 7.32 1.62
N THR A 304 -13.24 7.19 0.40
CA THR A 304 -13.18 5.94 -0.35
C THR A 304 -11.80 5.75 -0.99
N LEU A 305 -11.36 4.50 -1.11
CA LEU A 305 -10.07 4.17 -1.75
C LEU A 305 -10.00 4.63 -3.23
N PRO A 306 -11.03 4.44 -4.08
CA PRO A 306 -10.96 4.91 -5.48
C PRO A 306 -10.77 6.43 -5.60
N ALA A 307 -11.45 7.22 -4.75
CA ALA A 307 -11.27 8.66 -4.73
C ALA A 307 -9.85 9.04 -4.27
N ALA A 308 -9.34 8.41 -3.21
CA ALA A 308 -7.97 8.64 -2.74
C ALA A 308 -6.92 8.31 -3.81
N LEU A 309 -7.11 7.21 -4.55
CA LEU A 309 -6.22 6.79 -5.63
C LEU A 309 -6.25 7.74 -6.84
N GLN A 310 -7.42 8.29 -7.16
CA GLN A 310 -7.58 9.28 -8.21
C GLN A 310 -6.84 10.58 -7.85
N ASP A 311 -7.03 11.08 -6.64
CA ASP A 311 -6.34 12.28 -6.15
C ASP A 311 -4.82 12.07 -6.07
N TYR A 312 -4.39 10.88 -5.64
CA TYR A 312 -2.98 10.54 -5.59
C TYR A 312 -2.32 10.47 -6.96
N GLN A 313 -3.01 9.88 -7.95
CA GLN A 313 -2.53 9.87 -9.34
C GLN A 313 -2.34 11.29 -9.89
N GLN A 314 -3.27 12.19 -9.57
CA GLN A 314 -3.18 13.59 -9.98
C GLN A 314 -2.03 14.31 -9.27
N TRP A 315 -1.87 14.10 -7.95
CA TRP A 315 -0.76 14.67 -7.18
C TRP A 315 0.60 14.21 -7.75
N LEU A 316 0.75 12.91 -8.06
CA LEU A 316 1.96 12.38 -8.68
C LEU A 316 2.25 13.02 -10.04
N THR A 317 1.23 13.26 -10.86
CA THR A 317 1.39 13.93 -12.16
C THR A 317 1.86 15.38 -11.99
N GLN A 318 1.35 16.09 -10.97
CA GLN A 318 1.80 17.45 -10.66
C GLN A 318 3.27 17.47 -10.20
N GLN A 319 3.69 16.49 -9.42
CA GLN A 319 5.10 16.36 -9.01
C GLN A 319 6.02 15.99 -10.19
N ALA A 320 5.52 15.20 -11.15
CA ALA A 320 6.22 14.92 -12.40
C ALA A 320 6.57 16.19 -13.17
N ASN A 321 5.62 17.12 -13.24
CA ASN A 321 5.78 18.39 -13.93
C ASN A 321 6.74 19.35 -13.19
N ASN A 322 6.96 19.13 -11.89
CA ASN A 322 7.94 19.84 -11.06
C ASN A 322 9.31 19.13 -11.00
N GLY A 323 9.54 18.09 -11.82
CA GLY A 323 10.83 17.41 -11.95
C GLY A 323 10.95 16.04 -11.25
N ASN A 324 9.86 15.47 -10.74
CA ASN A 324 9.88 14.17 -10.06
C ASN A 324 8.94 13.18 -10.76
N THR A 325 9.38 12.62 -11.90
CA THR A 325 8.55 11.78 -12.79
C THR A 325 8.26 10.39 -12.19
N PRO A 326 6.97 10.02 -12.00
CA PRO A 326 6.58 8.63 -11.75
C PRO A 326 6.92 7.79 -12.98
N THR A 327 7.73 6.75 -12.80
CA THR A 327 8.17 5.86 -13.88
C THR A 327 7.31 4.60 -13.89
N GLY A 328 6.02 4.72 -14.20
CA GLY A 328 5.10 3.57 -14.21
C GLY A 328 4.01 3.68 -15.27
N GLY A 329 4.08 2.85 -16.30
CA GLY A 329 3.17 2.83 -17.45
C GLY A 329 3.92 2.93 -18.77
N THR A 330 3.41 2.31 -19.84
CA THR A 330 3.98 2.55 -21.17
C THR A 330 3.52 3.94 -21.60
N THR A 331 4.46 4.86 -21.82
CA THR A 331 4.11 6.17 -22.38
C THR A 331 3.45 5.96 -23.73
N LYS A 332 2.20 6.43 -23.86
CA LYS A 332 1.46 6.44 -25.11
C LYS A 332 1.15 7.88 -25.50
N THR A 333 1.05 8.11 -26.79
CA THR A 333 0.61 9.39 -27.34
C THR A 333 -0.78 9.21 -27.94
N VAL A 334 -1.69 10.13 -27.63
CA VAL A 334 -2.95 10.27 -28.34
C VAL A 334 -2.89 11.52 -29.23
N THR A 335 -3.43 11.40 -30.43
CA THR A 335 -3.69 12.54 -31.30
C THR A 335 -5.08 12.36 -31.88
N GLY A 336 -5.96 13.35 -31.68
CA GLY A 336 -7.35 13.22 -32.08
C GLY A 336 -8.16 14.48 -31.81
N LYS A 337 -9.41 14.47 -32.27
CA LYS A 337 -10.34 15.59 -32.07
C LYS A 337 -10.95 15.56 -30.69
N VAL A 338 -11.08 16.73 -30.07
CA VAL A 338 -11.81 16.89 -28.80
C VAL A 338 -13.31 16.74 -29.07
N LEU A 339 -13.95 15.78 -28.41
CA LEU A 339 -15.42 15.62 -28.42
C LEU A 339 -16.06 16.52 -27.37
N ARG A 340 -15.48 16.57 -26.17
CA ARG A 340 -15.97 17.36 -25.04
C ARG A 340 -14.78 17.82 -24.21
N ILE A 341 -14.90 19.01 -23.64
CA ILE A 341 -13.98 19.52 -22.64
C ILE A 341 -14.78 20.20 -21.54
N SER A 342 -14.39 19.99 -20.28
CA SER A 342 -14.99 20.68 -19.15
C SER A 342 -13.95 20.96 -18.06
N PRO A 343 -13.86 22.20 -17.56
CA PRO A 343 -13.04 22.51 -16.40
C PRO A 343 -13.78 22.14 -15.10
N VAL A 344 -13.06 21.53 -14.17
CA VAL A 344 -13.48 21.32 -12.80
C VAL A 344 -12.50 22.04 -11.88
N GLN A 345 -13.01 22.84 -10.97
CA GLN A 345 -12.19 23.48 -9.94
C GLN A 345 -11.99 22.49 -8.80
N GLN A 346 -10.74 22.16 -8.50
CA GLN A 346 -10.34 21.28 -7.40
C GLN A 346 -9.31 22.01 -6.53
N GLY A 347 -9.76 22.50 -5.37
CA GLY A 347 -8.98 23.41 -4.53
C GLY A 347 -8.68 24.73 -5.25
N THR A 348 -7.40 25.09 -5.37
CA THR A 348 -6.94 26.28 -6.11
C THR A 348 -6.68 26.01 -7.59
N ASN A 349 -6.80 24.77 -8.05
CA ASN A 349 -6.43 24.35 -9.40
C ASN A 349 -7.67 24.18 -10.29
N THR A 350 -7.48 24.40 -11.59
CA THR A 350 -8.48 24.08 -12.63
C THR A 350 -7.96 22.90 -13.44
N ILE A 351 -8.74 21.81 -13.45
CA ILE A 351 -8.44 20.59 -14.21
C ILE A 351 -9.43 20.47 -15.35
N TYR A 352 -8.92 20.32 -16.56
CA TYR A 352 -9.71 20.11 -17.76
C TYR A 352 -9.86 18.62 -18.02
N TYR A 353 -11.10 18.15 -18.02
CA TYR A 353 -11.49 16.81 -18.45
C TYR A 353 -11.80 16.86 -19.94
N ILE A 354 -11.13 16.03 -20.72
CA ILE A 354 -11.11 16.06 -22.18
C ILE A 354 -11.47 14.67 -22.69
N GLN A 355 -12.55 14.59 -23.46
CA GLN A 355 -12.91 13.38 -24.19
C GLN A 355 -12.38 13.50 -25.62
N VAL A 356 -11.63 12.50 -26.09
CA VAL A 356 -11.01 12.49 -27.42
C VAL A 356 -11.70 11.46 -28.30
N GLU A 357 -11.95 11.82 -29.57
CA GLU A 357 -12.58 10.94 -30.56
C GLU A 357 -11.79 9.63 -30.74
N GLY A 358 -12.49 8.49 -30.73
CA GLY A 358 -11.90 7.17 -30.86
C GLY A 358 -11.21 6.63 -29.60
N GLN A 359 -11.31 7.33 -28.46
CA GLN A 359 -10.80 6.88 -27.17
C GLN A 359 -11.95 6.57 -26.20
N ASN A 360 -11.84 5.47 -25.47
CA ASN A 360 -12.81 5.07 -24.43
C ASN A 360 -12.42 5.59 -23.03
N THR A 361 -11.48 6.54 -22.98
CA THR A 361 -10.88 7.07 -21.76
C THR A 361 -11.06 8.58 -21.73
N ILE A 362 -11.29 9.13 -20.55
CA ILE A 362 -11.29 10.58 -20.31
C ILE A 362 -9.87 11.01 -19.95
N PHE A 363 -9.35 12.02 -20.64
CA PHE A 363 -8.05 12.59 -20.32
C PHE A 363 -8.18 13.80 -19.42
N THR A 364 -7.26 13.96 -18.48
CA THR A 364 -7.20 15.12 -17.59
C THR A 364 -5.90 15.89 -17.80
N ALA A 365 -6.01 17.21 -17.85
CA ALA A 365 -4.87 18.11 -17.96
C ALA A 365 -5.10 19.35 -17.10
N ASN A 366 -4.02 19.95 -16.61
CA ASN A 366 -4.08 21.21 -15.89
C ASN A 366 -3.21 22.27 -16.57
N LEU A 367 -3.39 23.52 -16.17
CA LEU A 367 -2.74 24.69 -16.78
C LEU A 367 -1.20 24.64 -16.78
N SER A 368 -0.56 23.81 -15.95
CA SER A 368 0.91 23.66 -15.96
C SER A 368 1.41 22.98 -17.23
N LEU A 369 0.56 22.18 -17.90
CA LEU A 369 0.94 21.47 -19.13
C LEU A 369 0.88 22.39 -20.35
N SER A 370 -0.14 23.24 -20.42
CA SER A 370 -0.28 24.16 -21.54
C SER A 370 -1.21 25.34 -21.21
N PRO A 371 -0.80 26.57 -21.53
CA PRO A 371 -1.67 27.74 -21.42
C PRO A 371 -2.79 27.74 -22.48
N LYS A 372 -2.78 26.81 -23.45
CA LYS A 372 -3.82 26.68 -24.47
C LYS A 372 -5.10 26.02 -23.94
N LEU A 373 -5.02 25.25 -22.85
CA LEU A 373 -6.14 24.47 -22.31
C LEU A 373 -7.47 25.24 -22.11
N PRO A 374 -7.48 26.48 -21.60
CA PRO A 374 -8.72 27.26 -21.46
C PRO A 374 -9.38 27.63 -22.79
N LEU A 375 -8.64 27.56 -23.89
CA LEU A 375 -9.08 27.98 -25.21
C LEU A 375 -9.53 26.82 -26.10
N VAL A 376 -9.26 25.58 -25.70
CA VAL A 376 -9.60 24.36 -26.43
C VAL A 376 -11.12 24.24 -26.57
N GLN A 377 -11.58 23.90 -27.76
CA GLN A 377 -13.01 23.71 -28.06
C GLN A 377 -13.29 22.31 -28.61
N PRO A 378 -14.54 21.81 -28.51
CA PRO A 378 -14.95 20.63 -29.26
C PRO A 378 -14.68 20.80 -30.77
N GLY A 379 -14.00 19.82 -31.36
CA GLY A 379 -13.55 19.82 -32.74
C GLY A 379 -12.06 20.12 -32.93
N ASP A 380 -11.38 20.67 -31.91
CA ASP A 380 -9.95 20.96 -32.00
C ASP A 380 -9.10 19.69 -32.01
N MET A 381 -8.01 19.73 -32.78
CA MET A 381 -7.05 18.64 -32.85
C MET A 381 -6.02 18.81 -31.74
N ILE A 382 -5.96 17.86 -30.81
CA ILE A 382 -4.98 17.87 -29.74
C ILE A 382 -3.96 16.75 -29.91
N LYS A 383 -2.81 16.92 -29.25
CA LYS A 383 -1.82 15.87 -29.03
C LYS A 383 -1.47 15.84 -27.55
N GLY A 384 -1.48 14.67 -26.94
CA GLY A 384 -1.07 14.50 -25.57
C GLY A 384 -0.34 13.19 -25.32
N ASP A 385 0.62 13.22 -24.42
CA ASP A 385 1.32 12.02 -23.94
C ASP A 385 0.75 11.64 -22.57
N TYR A 386 0.58 10.35 -22.30
CA TYR A 386 0.06 9.84 -21.05
C TYR A 386 0.68 8.48 -20.70
N LEU A 387 0.56 8.09 -19.43
CA LEU A 387 0.93 6.76 -18.97
C LEU A 387 -0.30 5.86 -19.02
N ASP A 388 -0.23 4.77 -19.77
CA ASP A 388 -1.32 3.79 -19.80
C ASP A 388 -1.31 2.93 -18.53
N THR A 389 -2.21 3.25 -17.61
CA THR A 389 -2.40 2.55 -16.33
C THR A 389 -3.69 1.73 -16.29
N GLY A 390 -4.38 1.52 -17.43
CA GLY A 390 -5.62 0.74 -17.50
C GLY A 390 -6.87 1.39 -16.88
N GLY A 391 -6.79 2.67 -16.49
CA GLY A 391 -7.91 3.43 -15.92
C GLY A 391 -8.86 4.03 -16.97
N THR A 392 -10.08 4.36 -16.55
CA THR A 392 -11.08 5.08 -17.37
C THR A 392 -10.83 6.59 -17.42
N VAL A 393 -10.02 7.12 -16.49
CA VAL A 393 -9.54 8.50 -16.47
C VAL A 393 -8.02 8.47 -16.41
N LEU A 394 -7.34 9.13 -17.35
CA LEU A 394 -5.88 9.15 -17.45
C LEU A 394 -5.37 10.59 -17.55
N ASN A 395 -4.29 10.90 -16.83
CA ASN A 395 -3.70 12.23 -16.88
C ASN A 395 -2.73 12.36 -18.07
N PHE A 396 -2.79 13.50 -18.76
CA PHE A 396 -1.72 13.89 -19.67
C PHE A 396 -0.47 14.28 -18.88
N THR A 397 0.69 13.83 -19.37
CA THR A 397 2.03 14.28 -18.95
C THR A 397 2.57 15.36 -19.88
N ASN A 398 2.03 15.47 -21.09
CA ASN A 398 2.32 16.52 -22.05
C ASN A 398 1.04 16.81 -22.85
N PHE A 399 0.81 18.06 -23.23
CA PHE A 399 -0.39 18.46 -23.96
C PHE A 399 -0.12 19.63 -24.90
N ASP A 400 -0.61 19.51 -26.14
CA ASP A 400 -0.69 20.62 -27.08
C ASP A 400 -2.02 20.61 -27.84
N ASP A 401 -2.54 21.79 -28.12
CA ASP A 401 -3.62 22.00 -29.08
C ASP A 401 -3.00 22.47 -30.41
N LEU A 402 -3.13 21.60 -31.42
CA LEU A 402 -2.57 21.78 -32.76
C LEU A 402 -3.43 22.71 -33.63
N SER A 403 -4.69 22.96 -33.26
CA SER A 403 -5.55 23.96 -33.90
C SER A 403 -5.12 25.38 -33.52
N ILE A 404 -4.64 25.58 -32.28
CA ILE A 404 -4.26 26.89 -31.76
C ILE A 404 -2.81 27.21 -32.12
N ARG A 405 -2.62 28.13 -33.08
CA ARG A 405 -1.29 28.65 -33.47
C ARG A 405 -0.99 29.96 -32.76
N LEU A 406 -0.09 29.91 -31.79
CA LEU A 406 0.47 31.10 -31.15
C LEU A 406 1.72 31.55 -31.92
N GLY A 407 1.84 32.83 -32.24
CA GLY A 407 2.91 33.36 -33.08
C GLY A 407 4.28 33.27 -32.40
N GLY A 408 5.19 32.48 -32.97
CA GLY A 408 6.61 32.45 -32.58
C GLY A 408 7.37 31.27 -33.18
N GLY A 409 8.01 31.48 -34.34
CA GLY A 409 8.87 30.47 -34.95
C GLY A 409 9.10 30.60 -36.47
N GLY A 410 8.96 31.79 -37.06
CA GLY A 410 9.49 32.05 -38.39
C GLY A 410 10.97 32.41 -38.27
N THR A 411 11.85 31.49 -38.61
CA THR A 411 13.26 31.81 -38.89
C THR A 411 13.28 32.81 -40.06
N PRO A 412 13.97 33.96 -39.99
CA PRO A 412 14.17 34.79 -41.18
C PRO A 412 15.06 33.99 -42.14
N VAL A 413 14.55 33.71 -43.34
CA VAL A 413 15.36 33.20 -44.45
C VAL A 413 16.43 34.26 -44.79
N PRO A 414 17.73 33.92 -44.82
CA PRO A 414 18.74 34.83 -45.36
C PRO A 414 18.73 34.80 -46.90
N GLY A 415 18.58 35.97 -47.52
CA GLY A 415 18.76 36.21 -48.97
C GLY A 415 17.49 36.79 -49.59
N THR A 416 17.48 37.99 -50.18
CA THR A 416 18.48 38.57 -51.10
C THR A 416 18.73 40.05 -50.84
N THR A 417 20.00 40.44 -50.76
CA THR A 417 20.45 41.83 -50.86
C THR A 417 19.99 42.44 -52.19
N PRO A 418 19.30 43.59 -52.23
CA PRO A 418 19.11 44.32 -53.47
C PRO A 418 20.45 44.96 -53.89
N THR A 419 20.89 44.63 -55.09
CA THR A 419 22.01 45.30 -55.77
C THR A 419 21.76 46.81 -55.85
N PRO A 420 22.70 47.69 -55.46
CA PRO A 420 22.54 49.12 -55.65
C PRO A 420 22.57 49.46 -57.15
N ALA A 421 21.56 50.20 -57.61
CA ALA A 421 21.55 50.77 -58.95
C ALA A 421 22.67 51.81 -59.08
N ILE A 422 23.42 51.71 -60.17
CA ILE A 422 24.47 52.66 -60.55
C ILE A 422 23.78 53.87 -61.18
N THR A 423 23.87 55.04 -60.56
CA THR A 423 23.47 56.32 -61.17
C THR A 423 24.73 57.05 -61.65
N PRO A 424 24.81 57.51 -62.91
CA PRO A 424 25.97 58.25 -63.40
C PRO A 424 26.07 59.65 -62.78
N ALA A 425 27.29 60.07 -62.50
CA ALA A 425 27.62 61.41 -62.01
C ALA A 425 27.61 62.45 -63.14
N VAL A 426 27.03 63.64 -62.86
CA VAL A 426 27.49 64.93 -63.41
C VAL A 426 27.30 66.03 -62.35
N SER A 427 28.37 66.78 -62.08
CA SER A 427 28.50 67.95 -61.19
C SER A 427 28.11 69.27 -61.91
N PRO A 428 28.34 70.47 -61.33
CA PRO A 428 27.60 71.14 -60.25
C PRO A 428 27.13 72.57 -60.65
N THR A 429 26.67 73.35 -59.64
CA THR A 429 26.54 74.84 -59.58
C THR A 429 25.17 75.40 -60.01
N ALA A 430 24.49 76.36 -59.35
CA ALA A 430 24.84 77.33 -58.31
C ALA A 430 23.58 77.76 -57.50
N THR A 431 23.78 78.18 -56.24
CA THR A 431 22.91 79.06 -55.43
C THR A 431 22.76 80.46 -56.07
N PRO A 432 21.76 81.33 -55.78
CA PRO A 432 21.28 81.78 -54.45
C PRO A 432 19.72 81.91 -54.30
N LYS A 433 19.12 81.74 -53.11
CA LYS A 433 18.75 82.72 -52.03
C LYS A 433 17.66 83.77 -52.43
N PRO A 434 16.96 84.42 -51.47
CA PRO A 434 15.78 83.96 -50.73
C PRO A 434 14.56 84.91 -50.86
N ARG A 435 13.36 84.46 -50.47
CA ARG A 435 12.51 85.17 -49.50
C ARG A 435 11.42 84.26 -48.95
#